data_AF-A0A0E9Y1K2-F1
#
_entry.id   AF-A0A0E9Y1K2-F1
#
_cell.length_a   1.000
_cell.length_b   1.000
_cell.length_c   1.000
_cell.angle_alpha   90.00
_cell.angle_beta   90.00
_cell.angle_gamma   90.00
#
_symmetry.space_group_name_H-M   'P 1'
#
loop_
_entity.id
_entity.type
_entity.pdbx_description
1 polymer ?
#
loop_
_entity_poly.entity_id
_entity_poly.type
_entity_poly.pdbx_seq_one_letter_code
_entity_poly.pdbx_strand_id
1 'polypeptide(L)' 'CALATFASGACTATAKQIFAALNLKASKSRIQDQFSNLLTVLSVYAPEVTFHVANRIYSDEKFPIHISYRALLDASYRT' A
#
# COMPACT_ATOMS: atom_id res chain seq x y z
N CYS A 1 4.36 2.79 4.15
CA CYS A 1 3.45 1.95 3.34
C CYS A 1 1.98 2.14 3.73
N ALA A 2 1.61 1.98 5.00
CA ALA A 2 0.22 2.10 5.47
C ALA A 2 -0.56 3.34 4.97
N LEU A 3 0.05 4.53 4.96
CA LEU A 3 -0.64 5.75 4.50
C LEU A 3 -0.91 5.74 2.98
N ALA A 4 0.00 5.18 2.18
CA ALA A 4 -0.20 5.00 0.73
C ALA A 4 -1.24 3.89 0.44
N THR A 5 -1.28 2.87 1.28
CA THR A 5 -2.32 1.82 1.26
C THR A 5 -3.70 2.44 1.53
N PHE A 6 -3.81 3.30 2.55
CA PHE A 6 -5.05 4.02 2.87
C PHE A 6 -5.48 4.99 1.76
N ALA A 7 -4.55 5.76 1.19
CA ALA A 7 -4.82 6.64 0.04
C ALA A 7 -5.39 5.89 -1.17
N SER A 8 -5.10 4.59 -1.28
CA SER A 8 -5.61 3.75 -2.37
C SER A 8 -7.07 3.36 -2.22
N GLY A 9 -7.58 3.31 -0.99
CA GLY A 9 -9.01 3.12 -0.71
C GLY A 9 -9.79 4.43 -0.59
N ALA A 10 -9.11 5.56 -0.40
CA ALA A 10 -9.73 6.86 -0.18
C ALA A 10 -10.36 7.45 -1.46
N CYS A 11 -11.42 8.24 -1.28
CA CYS A 11 -12.07 8.99 -2.35
C CYS A 11 -11.21 10.16 -2.84
N THR A 12 -11.49 10.63 -4.07
CA THR A 12 -10.69 11.55 -4.90
C THR A 12 -10.06 12.74 -4.17
N ALA A 13 -10.78 13.44 -3.30
CA ALA A 13 -10.25 14.60 -2.57
C ALA A 13 -9.26 14.18 -1.46
N THR A 14 -9.67 13.23 -0.62
CA THR A 14 -8.85 12.72 0.49
C THR A 14 -7.59 12.01 -0.02
N ALA A 15 -7.71 11.20 -1.07
CA ALA A 15 -6.57 10.53 -1.69
C ALA A 15 -5.52 11.54 -2.19
N LYS A 16 -5.96 12.63 -2.86
CA LYS A 16 -5.06 13.69 -3.33
C LYS A 16 -4.33 14.40 -2.19
N GLN A 17 -5.02 14.70 -1.09
CA GLN A 17 -4.42 15.32 0.09
C GLN A 17 -3.35 14.42 0.71
N ILE A 18 -3.64 13.11 0.82
CA ILE A 18 -2.67 12.15 1.36
C ILE A 18 -1.46 12.01 0.44
N PHE A 19 -1.65 11.92 -0.88
CA PHE A 19 -0.53 11.86 -1.82
C PHE A 19 0.31 13.14 -1.83
N ALA A 20 -0.33 14.30 -1.71
CA ALA A 20 0.35 15.58 -1.57
C ALA A 20 1.19 15.63 -0.28
N ALA A 21 0.65 15.17 0.86
CA ALA A 21 1.38 15.10 2.12
C ALA A 21 2.58 14.12 2.06
N LEU A 22 2.44 13.04 1.29
CA LEU A 22 3.52 12.08 1.03
C LEU A 22 4.53 12.56 -0.03
N ASN A 23 4.36 13.76 -0.59
CA ASN A 23 5.15 14.30 -1.70
C ASN A 23 5.18 13.36 -2.94
N LEU A 24 4.14 12.55 -3.13
CA LEU A 24 4.03 11.63 -4.24
C LEU A 24 3.37 12.33 -5.44
N LYS A 25 4.17 12.72 -6.43
CA LYS A 25 3.71 13.44 -7.64
C LYS A 25 3.25 12.53 -8.78
N ALA A 26 3.10 11.23 -8.54
CA ALA A 26 2.77 10.24 -9.57
C ALA A 26 1.27 9.88 -9.59
N SER A 27 0.82 9.23 -10.68
CA SER A 27 -0.53 8.67 -10.75
C SER A 27 -0.71 7.56 -9.70
N LYS A 28 -1.96 7.36 -9.27
CA LYS A 28 -2.32 6.35 -8.25
C LYS A 28 -1.76 4.96 -8.57
N SER A 29 -1.82 4.51 -9.84
CA SER A 29 -1.27 3.23 -10.28
C SER A 29 0.25 3.18 -10.12
N ARG A 30 0.96 4.22 -10.57
CA ARG A 30 2.42 4.28 -10.52
C ARG A 30 2.96 4.33 -9.08
N ILE A 31 2.19 4.91 -8.15
CA ILE A 31 2.51 4.88 -6.72
C ILE A 31 2.42 3.44 -6.19
N GLN A 32 1.38 2.69 -6.54
CA GLN A 32 1.23 1.30 -6.11
C GLN A 32 2.37 0.42 -6.61
N ASP A 33 2.73 0.55 -7.89
CA ASP A 33 3.86 -0.19 -8.47
C ASP A 33 5.19 0.13 -7.77
N GLN A 34 5.43 1.41 -7.44
CA GLN A 34 6.63 1.83 -6.71
C GLN A 34 6.69 1.22 -5.30
N PHE A 35 5.56 1.17 -4.59
CA PHE A 35 5.51 0.57 -3.26
C PHE A 35 5.66 -0.96 -3.31
N SER A 36 5.08 -1.62 -4.31
CA SER A 36 5.25 -3.06 -4.53
C SER A 36 6.71 -3.42 -4.80
N ASN A 37 7.38 -2.67 -5.70
CA ASN A 37 8.80 -2.83 -5.98
C ASN A 37 9.67 -2.55 -4.75
N LEU A 38 9.37 -1.49 -4.00
CA LEU A 38 10.09 -1.15 -2.78
C LEU A 38 10.00 -2.29 -1.76
N LEU A 39 8.79 -2.81 -1.50
CA LEU A 39 8.60 -3.92 -0.55
C LEU A 39 9.29 -5.20 -1.03
N THR A 40 9.29 -5.47 -2.34
CA THR A 40 10.01 -6.60 -2.92
C THR A 40 11.52 -6.49 -2.67
N VAL A 41 12.11 -5.32 -2.95
CA VAL A 41 13.54 -5.06 -2.71
C VAL A 41 13.89 -5.15 -1.23
N LEU A 42 13.04 -4.61 -0.37
CA LEU A 42 13.24 -4.62 1.08
C LEU A 42 13.14 -6.02 1.69
N SER A 43 12.38 -6.93 1.07
CA SER A 43 12.27 -8.33 1.49
C SER A 43 13.42 -9.21 0.97
N VAL A 44 14.35 -8.68 0.15
CA VAL A 44 15.51 -9.44 -0.31
C VAL A 44 16.45 -9.70 0.87
N TYR A 45 16.71 -10.98 1.10
CA TYR A 45 17.59 -11.46 2.16
C TYR A 45 19.05 -11.07 1.89
N ALA A 46 19.67 -10.36 2.82
CA ALA A 46 21.12 -10.27 2.93
C ALA A 46 21.58 -11.12 4.14
N PRO A 47 22.69 -11.88 4.05
CA PRO A 47 23.16 -12.74 5.15
C PRO A 47 23.35 -12.00 6.49
N GLU A 48 23.60 -10.70 6.41
CA GLU A 48 23.91 -9.81 7.53
C GLU A 48 22.66 -9.10 8.09
N VAL A 49 21.56 -9.03 7.32
CA VAL A 49 20.38 -8.22 7.67
C VAL A 49 19.11 -8.88 7.14
N THR A 50 18.20 -9.21 8.04
CA THR A 50 16.83 -9.62 7.72
C THR A 50 15.88 -8.45 7.97
N PHE A 51 15.08 -8.09 6.97
CA PHE A 51 14.11 -7.00 7.07
C PHE A 51 12.73 -7.48 6.63
N HIS A 52 11.76 -7.41 7.55
CA HIS A 52 10.38 -7.83 7.31
C HIS A 52 9.45 -6.63 7.48
N VAL A 53 8.64 -6.36 6.45
CA VAL A 53 7.57 -5.34 6.51
C VAL A 53 6.25 -6.00 6.22
N ALA A 54 5.38 -6.04 7.23
CA ALA A 54 4.01 -6.50 7.09
C ALA A 54 3.04 -5.35 7.41
N ASN A 55 2.16 -5.02 6.47
CA ASN A 55 1.04 -4.12 6.73
C ASN A 55 -0.23 -4.96 6.89
N ARG A 56 -1.04 -4.67 7.92
CA ARG A 56 -2.32 -5.36 8.14
C ARG A 56 -3.44 -4.34 8.34
N ILE A 57 -4.57 -4.60 7.69
CA ILE A 57 -5.80 -3.82 7.84
C ILE A 57 -6.82 -4.70 8.56
N TYR A 58 -7.43 -4.16 9.61
CA TYR A 58 -8.51 -4.81 10.34
C TYR A 58 -9.81 -4.07 10.05
N SER A 59 -10.88 -4.81 9.84
CA SER A 59 -12.25 -4.29 9.72
C SER A 59 -13.17 -5.12 10.59
N ASP A 60 -14.23 -4.51 11.10
CA ASP A 60 -15.31 -5.25 11.75
C ASP A 60 -16.00 -6.16 10.71
N GLU A 61 -16.40 -7.35 11.12
CA GLU A 61 -17.01 -8.36 10.24
C GLU A 61 -18.28 -7.83 9.54
N LYS A 62 -18.99 -6.88 10.17
CA LYS A 62 -20.17 -6.23 9.60
C LYS A 62 -19.85 -5.30 8.44
N PHE A 63 -18.58 -4.90 8.27
CA PHE A 63 -18.13 -3.99 7.23
C PHE A 63 -17.03 -4.65 6.40
N PRO A 64 -17.40 -5.57 5.49
CA PRO A 64 -16.44 -6.26 4.65
C PRO A 64 -15.72 -5.28 3.72
N ILE A 65 -14.42 -5.52 3.52
CA ILE A 65 -13.60 -4.74 2.60
C ILE A 65 -14.08 -4.97 1.17
N HIS A 66 -14.25 -3.89 0.42
CA HIS A 66 -14.68 -3.95 -0.98
C HIS A 66 -13.73 -4.82 -1.82
N ILE A 67 -14.28 -5.73 -2.64
CA ILE A 67 -13.52 -6.77 -3.37
C ILE A 67 -12.42 -6.17 -4.24
N SER A 68 -12.73 -5.12 -5.01
CA SER A 68 -11.74 -4.46 -5.88
C SER A 68 -10.59 -3.82 -5.10
N TYR A 69 -10.86 -3.30 -3.90
CA TYR A 69 -9.83 -2.75 -3.04
C TYR A 69 -8.97 -3.88 -2.45
N ARG A 70 -9.59 -4.98 -2.01
CA ARG A 70 -8.87 -6.17 -1.55
C ARG A 70 -7.94 -6.74 -2.63
N ALA A 71 -8.41 -6.86 -3.87
CA ALA A 71 -7.59 -7.33 -4.99
C ALA A 71 -6.39 -6.41 -5.26
N LEU A 72 -6.57 -5.09 -5.15
CA LEU A 72 -5.47 -4.12 -5.27
C LEU A 72 -4.44 -4.28 -4.14
N LEU A 73 -4.91 -4.50 -2.91
CA LEU A 73 -4.05 -4.73 -1.75
C LEU A 73 -3.21 -6.00 -1.91
N ASP A 74 -3.85 -7.10 -2.32
CA ASP A 74 -3.18 -8.38 -2.54
C ASP A 74 -2.15 -8.30 -3.66
N ALA A 75 -2.39 -7.51 -4.71
CA ALA A 75 -1.44 -7.33 -5.80
C ALA A 75 -0.23 -6.45 -5.42
N SER A 76 -0.41 -5.48 -4.51
CA SER A 76 0.58 -4.42 -4.28
C SER A 76 1.37 -4.55 -2.97
N TYR A 77 0.83 -5.27 -1.99
CA TYR A 77 1.35 -5.30 -0.61
C TYR A 77 1.51 -6.70 -0.03
N ARG A 78 1.14 -7.75 -0.76
CA ARG A 78 1.33 -9.14 -0.35
C ARG A 78 2.72 -9.61 -0.77
N THR A 79 3.71 -9.29 0.06
CA THR A 79 5.08 -9.84 0.00
C THR A 79 5.21 -11.08 0.86
#